data_AF-A0A1L9SE09-F1
#
_entry.id   AF-A0A1L9SE09-F1
#
_cell.length_a   1.000
_cell.length_b   1.000
_cell.length_c   1.000
_cell.angle_alpha   90.00
_cell.angle_beta   90.00
_cell.angle_gamma   90.00
#
_symmetry.space_group_name_H-M   'P 1'
#
loop_
_entity.id
_entity.type
_entity.pdbx_description
1 polymer ?
#
loop_
_entity_poly.entity_id
_entity_poly.type
_entity_poly.pdbx_seq_one_letter_code
_entity_poly.pdbx_strand_id
1 'polypeptide(L)'
;MSFPELRSVFFRLSRTRPVVRSASQPLTRANVILYLPPGPLFRSSSHPENEEHGRINRILGPDPAHLLASTTSSTVVTVNYRLGAIDRGTVCPSEEPAAQQPTKPAVYKYPTPIHDTLAGLDWVAQNLQPAQLCVLGTHVGGSLALMLALTEAQTVSAVAAIEPVCDWAGLDEYCTAIAPAETPTERQRRGRFIAPPDLVPLLQARETLFDTPERYFDAFASPILFLRSPGKGVPRSTPRYMTGAEYPRPVLVPPPQADRHQDLQTNHMPEDLDGEIGASSEQDSERITRRRKALSRWPPYGLDYGLEQATYSPHAGIRRLEVTLPRVRIYTGSNELPRDKKARTTSTVLAQQAEEMVSVMRRACFFGREKGFGDERVQLGRVEDVAEAAGCHALYQLSHAS
;
A
#
# COMPACT_ATOMS: atom_id res chain seq x y z
N MET A 1 -21.19 21.57 21.11
CA MET A 1 -19.84 22.08 21.46
C MET A 1 -18.92 21.77 20.28
N SER A 2 -18.59 22.78 19.47
CA SER A 2 -17.65 22.64 18.36
C SER A 2 -16.23 22.58 18.92
N PHE A 3 -15.48 21.58 18.49
CA PHE A 3 -14.07 21.41 18.81
C PHE A 3 -13.23 22.04 17.68
N PRO A 4 -12.00 22.51 17.96
CA PRO A 4 -11.17 23.12 16.93
C PRO A 4 -10.71 22.02 15.96
N GLU A 5 -11.25 22.03 14.74
CA GLU A 5 -10.69 21.26 13.62
C GLU A 5 -9.27 21.79 13.37
N LEU A 6 -8.27 20.91 13.38
CA LEU A 6 -6.96 21.19 12.78
C LEU A 6 -7.17 21.38 11.27
N ARG A 7 -7.54 22.59 10.87
CA ARG A 7 -7.73 22.98 9.48
C ARG A 7 -6.41 23.48 8.91
N SER A 8 -5.63 22.58 8.34
CA SER A 8 -5.03 22.92 7.05
C SER A 8 -6.16 22.82 6.03
N VAL A 9 -6.27 23.75 5.07
CA VAL A 9 -7.35 23.77 4.07
C VAL A 9 -7.49 22.44 3.30
N PHE A 10 -6.45 21.59 3.33
CA PHE A 10 -6.36 20.37 2.53
C PHE A 10 -6.23 19.06 3.34
N PHE A 11 -5.87 19.12 4.63
CA PHE A 11 -5.85 17.95 5.52
C PHE A 11 -7.08 18.02 6.44
N ARG A 12 -7.92 16.99 6.44
CA ARG A 12 -9.16 16.99 7.21
C ARG A 12 -9.39 15.70 7.96
N LEU A 13 -9.57 15.81 9.27
CA LEU A 13 -10.11 14.76 10.11
C LEU A 13 -11.62 14.95 10.25
N SER A 14 -12.40 13.90 9.99
CA SER A 14 -13.83 13.87 10.35
C SER A 14 -14.11 12.77 11.35
N ARG A 15 -15.01 13.03 12.28
CA ARG A 15 -15.35 12.11 13.37
C ARG A 15 -16.84 11.78 13.34
N THR A 16 -17.15 10.49 13.28
CA THR A 16 -18.52 9.96 13.35
C THR A 16 -18.66 9.08 14.59
N ARG A 17 -19.74 9.29 15.35
CA ARG A 17 -20.05 8.51 16.56
C ARG A 17 -21.33 7.70 16.33
N PRO A 18 -21.48 6.52 16.97
CA PRO A 18 -22.73 5.78 16.93
C PRO A 18 -23.88 6.57 17.59
N VAL A 19 -25.09 6.41 17.06
CA VAL A 19 -26.30 7.12 17.50
C VAL A 19 -26.74 6.70 18.91
N VAL A 20 -26.49 5.44 19.30
CA VAL A 20 -26.90 4.91 20.60
C VAL A 20 -25.68 4.83 21.52
N ARG A 21 -25.52 5.82 22.40
CA ARG A 21 -24.80 5.63 23.66
C ARG A 21 -25.83 5.44 24.75
N SER A 22 -25.98 4.21 25.25
CA SER A 22 -26.73 4.00 26.49
C SER A 22 -26.03 4.79 27.60
N ALA A 23 -26.76 5.67 28.28
CA ALA A 23 -26.25 6.56 29.33
C ALA A 23 -25.67 5.83 30.57
N SER A 24 -25.67 4.49 30.57
CA SER A 24 -25.27 3.62 31.68
C SER A 24 -23.93 2.91 31.49
N GLN A 25 -23.20 3.10 30.39
CA GLN A 25 -21.87 2.51 30.27
C GLN A 25 -20.82 3.34 31.05
N PRO A 26 -19.98 2.68 31.89
CA PRO A 26 -18.92 3.37 32.63
C PRO A 26 -17.93 4.07 31.67
N LEU A 27 -17.05 4.90 32.23
CA LEU A 27 -15.97 5.66 31.54
C LEU A 27 -14.89 4.74 30.90
N THR A 28 -15.27 3.63 30.27
CA THR A 28 -14.37 2.79 29.50
C THR A 28 -13.97 3.54 28.23
N ARG A 29 -12.66 3.56 27.93
CA ARG A 29 -12.12 4.11 26.69
C ARG A 29 -12.84 3.47 25.50
N ALA A 30 -13.26 4.27 24.53
CA ALA A 30 -14.04 3.78 23.40
C ALA A 30 -13.14 3.09 22.35
N ASN A 31 -13.69 2.12 21.63
CA ASN A 31 -13.07 1.56 20.44
C ASN A 31 -13.11 2.61 19.31
N VAL A 32 -11.99 2.73 18.59
CA VAL A 32 -11.84 3.67 17.49
C VAL A 32 -11.46 2.92 16.21
N ILE A 33 -12.10 3.29 15.10
CA ILE A 33 -11.72 2.87 13.76
C ILE A 33 -11.14 4.09 13.03
N LEU A 34 -9.87 4.01 12.66
CA LEU A 34 -9.23 4.95 11.75
C LEU A 34 -9.53 4.54 10.32
N TYR A 35 -10.33 5.31 9.61
CA TYR A 35 -10.70 5.06 8.22
C TYR A 35 -9.80 5.87 7.27
N LEU A 36 -9.12 5.15 6.36
CA LEU A 36 -8.23 5.70 5.34
C LEU A 36 -8.88 5.51 3.95
N PRO A 37 -9.36 6.59 3.31
CA PRO A 37 -10.08 6.51 2.04
C PRO A 37 -9.18 6.00 0.89
N PRO A 38 -9.76 5.63 -0.28
CA PRO A 38 -9.03 5.03 -1.39
C PRO A 38 -7.94 5.90 -2.04
N GLY A 39 -7.97 7.22 -1.86
CA GLY A 39 -7.08 8.14 -2.56
C GLY A 39 -7.49 8.35 -4.03
N PRO A 40 -6.65 8.99 -4.86
CA PRO A 40 -6.97 9.37 -6.24
C PRO A 40 -6.92 8.22 -7.25
N LEU A 41 -6.60 6.99 -6.82
CA LEU A 41 -6.59 5.83 -7.68
C LEU A 41 -7.97 5.52 -8.23
N PHE A 42 -8.02 5.19 -9.52
CA PHE A 42 -9.22 4.73 -10.23
C PHE A 42 -10.41 5.71 -10.22
N ARG A 43 -10.19 7.00 -9.95
CA ARG A 43 -11.25 8.02 -9.89
C ARG A 43 -11.81 8.46 -11.24
N SER A 44 -11.19 8.07 -12.35
CA SER A 44 -11.61 8.48 -13.69
C SER A 44 -11.23 7.43 -14.74
N SER A 45 -12.24 6.79 -15.31
CA SER A 45 -12.31 6.65 -16.76
C SER A 45 -13.75 6.45 -17.18
N SER A 46 -14.17 7.12 -18.23
CA SER A 46 -15.42 6.90 -18.96
C SER A 46 -15.37 5.57 -19.74
N HIS A 47 -14.99 4.47 -19.08
CA HIS A 47 -14.99 3.13 -19.67
C HIS A 47 -16.16 2.31 -19.10
N PRO A 48 -17.00 1.68 -19.95
CA PRO A 48 -18.12 0.84 -19.51
C PRO A 48 -17.69 -0.44 -18.75
N GLU A 49 -16.39 -0.72 -18.63
CA GLU A 49 -15.83 -1.79 -17.80
C GLU A 49 -15.63 -1.38 -16.31
N ASN A 50 -16.06 -0.17 -15.92
CA ASN A 50 -16.01 0.35 -14.54
C ASN A 50 -16.97 -0.31 -13.53
N GLU A 51 -17.61 -1.43 -13.86
CA GLU A 51 -18.47 -2.13 -12.91
C GLU A 51 -17.70 -2.62 -11.67
N GLU A 52 -16.38 -2.83 -11.76
CA GLU A 52 -15.55 -3.28 -10.65
C GLU A 52 -15.23 -2.16 -9.64
N HIS A 53 -14.96 -0.93 -10.09
CA HIS A 53 -14.73 0.23 -9.22
C HIS A 53 -15.99 0.64 -8.42
N GLY A 54 -17.17 0.29 -8.93
CA GLY A 54 -18.43 0.42 -8.21
C GLY A 54 -18.58 -0.54 -7.03
N ARG A 55 -17.76 -1.61 -6.91
CA ARG A 55 -17.92 -2.62 -5.86
C ARG A 55 -17.68 -2.07 -4.46
N ILE A 56 -16.58 -1.36 -4.21
CA ILE A 56 -16.29 -0.86 -2.85
C ILE A 56 -17.31 0.22 -2.40
N ASN A 57 -17.71 1.11 -3.32
CA ASN A 57 -18.77 2.08 -3.06
C ASN A 57 -20.15 1.40 -2.87
N ARG A 58 -20.41 0.26 -3.53
CA ARG A 58 -21.59 -0.58 -3.26
C ARG A 58 -21.51 -1.27 -1.90
N ILE A 59 -20.31 -1.62 -1.42
CA ILE A 59 -20.09 -2.36 -0.16
C ILE A 59 -20.18 -1.44 1.06
N LEU A 60 -19.46 -0.32 1.05
CA LEU A 60 -19.43 0.61 2.19
C LEU A 60 -20.50 1.71 2.10
N GLY A 61 -21.20 1.80 0.97
CA GLY A 61 -22.24 2.79 0.73
C GLY A 61 -21.68 4.22 0.55
N PRO A 62 -22.58 5.22 0.41
CA PRO A 62 -22.19 6.61 0.19
C PRO A 62 -21.59 7.29 1.42
N ASP A 63 -21.87 6.78 2.62
CA ASP A 63 -21.28 7.24 3.89
C ASP A 63 -20.65 6.07 4.66
N PRO A 64 -19.41 5.68 4.29
CA PRO A 64 -18.70 4.58 4.95
C PRO A 64 -18.50 4.83 6.44
N ALA A 65 -18.31 6.09 6.85
CA ALA A 65 -18.03 6.43 8.24
C ALA A 65 -19.27 6.20 9.13
N HIS A 66 -20.47 6.55 8.63
CA HIS A 66 -21.71 6.30 9.34
C HIS A 66 -22.03 4.80 9.43
N LEU A 67 -21.88 4.06 8.31
CA LEU A 67 -22.09 2.61 8.31
C LEU A 67 -21.15 1.91 9.29
N LEU A 68 -19.86 2.24 9.27
CA LEU A 68 -18.88 1.66 10.19
C LEU A 68 -19.24 1.97 11.64
N ALA A 69 -19.62 3.22 11.95
CA ALA A 69 -19.96 3.63 13.30
C ALA A 69 -21.21 2.90 13.82
N SER A 70 -22.26 2.76 13.01
CA SER A 70 -23.50 2.09 13.40
C SER A 70 -23.33 0.58 13.56
N THR A 71 -22.64 -0.06 12.61
CA THR A 71 -22.41 -1.52 12.59
C THR A 71 -21.50 -1.98 13.73
N THR A 72 -20.44 -1.22 14.04
CA THR A 72 -19.40 -1.65 15.00
C THR A 72 -19.55 -1.01 16.38
N SER A 73 -20.51 -0.10 16.56
CA SER A 73 -20.63 0.75 17.76
C SER A 73 -19.34 1.47 18.17
N SER A 74 -18.42 1.66 17.21
CA SER A 74 -17.11 2.29 17.44
C SER A 74 -17.12 3.75 16.97
N THR A 75 -16.24 4.57 17.53
CA THR A 75 -16.00 5.92 16.98
C THR A 75 -15.19 5.79 15.71
N VAL A 76 -15.66 6.35 14.60
CA VAL A 76 -14.92 6.36 13.34
C VAL A 76 -14.24 7.71 13.16
N VAL A 77 -12.95 7.69 12.85
CA VAL A 77 -12.15 8.87 12.49
C VAL A 77 -11.65 8.67 11.08
N THR A 78 -12.08 9.52 10.16
CA THR A 78 -11.64 9.48 8.77
C THR A 78 -10.48 10.45 8.58
N VAL A 79 -9.36 9.97 8.03
CA VAL A 79 -8.21 10.81 7.67
C VAL A 79 -8.24 11.09 6.18
N ASN A 80 -8.63 12.32 5.80
CA ASN A 80 -8.52 12.78 4.43
C ASN A 80 -7.10 13.32 4.21
N TYR A 81 -6.22 12.44 3.75
CA TYR A 81 -4.83 12.74 3.44
C TYR A 81 -4.69 13.41 2.05
N ARG A 82 -3.69 14.28 1.91
CA ARG A 82 -3.44 15.03 0.67
C ARG A 82 -2.68 14.19 -0.34
N LEU A 83 -3.32 13.91 -1.48
CA LEU A 83 -2.72 13.16 -2.58
C LEU A 83 -3.44 13.43 -3.91
N GLY A 84 -2.67 13.66 -4.97
CA GLY A 84 -3.17 14.01 -6.30
C GLY A 84 -3.57 15.48 -6.44
N ALA A 85 -4.25 15.80 -7.53
CA ALA A 85 -4.82 17.13 -7.74
C ALA A 85 -6.03 17.34 -6.82
N ILE A 86 -6.03 18.45 -6.08
CA ILE A 86 -7.16 18.86 -5.23
C ILE A 86 -7.67 20.22 -5.73
N ASP A 87 -8.93 20.25 -6.16
CA ASP A 87 -9.59 21.48 -6.59
C ASP A 87 -9.84 22.39 -5.40
N ARG A 88 -9.39 23.64 -5.49
CA ARG A 88 -9.57 24.66 -4.44
C ARG A 88 -11.02 25.15 -4.31
N GLY A 89 -11.91 24.75 -5.21
CA GLY A 89 -13.23 25.38 -5.39
C GLY A 89 -14.39 24.82 -4.56
N THR A 90 -14.20 23.77 -3.75
CA THR A 90 -15.34 23.08 -3.10
C THR A 90 -15.52 23.37 -1.61
N VAL A 91 -14.77 24.31 -1.02
CA VAL A 91 -14.90 24.63 0.41
C VAL A 91 -15.04 26.14 0.59
N CYS A 92 -16.26 26.54 0.97
CA CYS A 92 -16.76 27.85 1.44
C CYS A 92 -17.64 28.64 0.45
N PRO A 93 -18.98 28.68 0.65
CA PRO A 93 -19.83 29.74 0.14
C PRO A 93 -19.86 30.88 1.16
N SER A 94 -18.84 31.73 1.20
CA SER A 94 -18.93 33.02 1.88
C SER A 94 -17.76 33.93 1.49
N GLU A 95 -18.14 35.10 0.96
CA GLU A 95 -17.40 36.36 0.80
C GLU A 95 -16.80 36.67 -0.59
N GLU A 96 -17.41 37.73 -1.16
CA GLU A 96 -17.19 38.62 -2.30
C GLU A 96 -16.09 38.39 -3.38
N PRO A 97 -16.36 38.81 -4.63
CA PRO A 97 -15.52 38.51 -5.79
C PRO A 97 -14.31 39.45 -5.87
N ALA A 98 -13.24 39.11 -5.15
CA ALA A 98 -11.93 39.65 -5.46
C ALA A 98 -11.36 38.92 -6.70
N ALA A 99 -10.99 39.71 -7.72
CA ALA A 99 -10.45 39.31 -9.01
C ALA A 99 -9.75 37.93 -9.05
N GLN A 100 -10.43 36.96 -9.66
CA GLN A 100 -9.98 35.56 -9.76
C GLN A 100 -8.88 35.43 -10.82
N GLN A 101 -7.62 35.48 -10.38
CA GLN A 101 -6.58 34.75 -11.11
C GLN A 101 -6.89 33.25 -10.94
N PRO A 102 -6.92 32.44 -12.01
CA PRO A 102 -7.14 31.00 -11.88
C PRO A 102 -5.97 30.40 -11.08
N THR A 103 -6.18 30.19 -9.78
CA THR A 103 -5.17 29.57 -8.94
C THR A 103 -5.00 28.13 -9.39
N LYS A 104 -3.81 27.80 -9.92
CA LYS A 104 -3.43 26.46 -10.36
C LYS A 104 -3.81 25.42 -9.27
N PRO A 105 -4.47 24.29 -9.61
CA PRO A 105 -4.84 23.27 -8.63
C PRO A 105 -3.58 22.80 -7.89
N ALA A 106 -3.70 22.65 -6.56
CA ALA A 106 -2.59 22.14 -5.76
C ALA A 106 -2.49 20.63 -5.99
N VAL A 107 -1.31 20.16 -6.43
CA VAL A 107 -1.04 18.75 -6.65
C VAL A 107 -0.13 18.26 -5.52
N TYR A 108 -0.60 17.27 -4.77
CA TYR A 108 0.15 16.66 -3.67
C TYR A 108 0.68 15.28 -4.08
N LYS A 109 1.91 14.98 -3.69
CA LYS A 109 2.61 13.73 -4.02
C LYS A 109 3.20 13.09 -2.77
N TYR A 110 3.68 11.85 -2.89
CA TYR A 110 4.44 11.21 -1.82
C TYR A 110 5.69 12.03 -1.45
N PRO A 111 6.03 12.17 -0.15
CA PRO A 111 5.52 11.43 1.01
C PRO A 111 4.36 12.11 1.77
N THR A 112 3.76 13.19 1.25
CA THR A 112 2.67 13.94 1.92
C THR A 112 1.57 13.08 2.55
N PRO A 113 0.96 12.08 1.86
CA PRO A 113 -0.10 11.26 2.46
C PRO A 113 0.37 10.42 3.65
N ILE A 114 1.67 10.08 3.74
CA ILE A 114 2.23 9.35 4.88
C ILE A 114 2.23 10.28 6.11
N HIS A 115 2.75 11.51 5.96
CA HIS A 115 2.79 12.48 7.05
C HIS A 115 1.40 12.86 7.55
N ASP A 116 0.45 13.08 6.63
CA ASP A 116 -0.94 13.37 6.99
C ASP A 116 -1.57 12.19 7.76
N THR A 117 -1.28 10.96 7.35
CA THR A 117 -1.79 9.75 8.02
C THR A 117 -1.23 9.61 9.43
N LEU A 118 0.09 9.78 9.61
CA LEU A 118 0.74 9.73 10.91
C LEU A 118 0.23 10.85 11.83
N ALA A 119 0.07 12.07 11.32
CA ALA A 119 -0.52 13.17 12.08
C ALA A 119 -1.96 12.86 12.52
N GLY A 120 -2.74 12.19 11.67
CA GLY A 120 -4.09 11.70 12.01
C GLY A 120 -4.07 10.64 13.11
N LEU A 121 -3.12 9.70 13.05
CA LEU A 121 -2.92 8.69 14.08
C LEU A 121 -2.53 9.31 15.43
N ASP A 122 -1.55 10.21 15.43
CA ASP A 122 -1.10 10.94 16.62
C ASP A 122 -2.26 11.70 17.26
N TRP A 123 -3.06 12.38 16.44
CA TRP A 123 -4.24 13.08 16.92
C TRP A 123 -5.23 12.12 17.59
N VAL A 124 -5.49 10.95 17.01
CA VAL A 124 -6.38 9.94 17.61
C VAL A 124 -5.82 9.42 18.94
N ALA A 125 -4.53 9.09 18.99
CA ALA A 125 -3.88 8.60 20.19
C ALA A 125 -3.95 9.63 21.34
N GLN A 126 -3.65 10.89 21.05
CA GLN A 126 -3.62 11.97 22.04
C GLN A 126 -5.03 12.38 22.52
N ASN A 127 -5.99 12.48 21.58
CA ASN A 127 -7.29 13.11 21.87
C ASN A 127 -8.39 12.11 22.21
N LEU A 128 -8.33 10.88 21.68
CA LEU A 128 -9.37 9.87 21.91
C LEU A 128 -8.93 8.80 22.90
N GLN A 129 -7.62 8.56 23.03
CA GLN A 129 -7.03 7.52 23.89
C GLN A 129 -7.83 6.20 23.81
N PRO A 130 -7.90 5.59 22.62
CA PRO A 130 -8.75 4.43 22.40
C PRO A 130 -8.37 3.26 23.31
N ALA A 131 -9.35 2.43 23.69
CA ALA A 131 -9.06 1.12 24.28
C ALA A 131 -8.46 0.19 23.23
N GLN A 132 -9.04 0.21 22.02
CA GLN A 132 -8.57 -0.51 20.85
C GLN A 132 -8.63 0.40 19.63
N LEU A 133 -7.58 0.36 18.81
CA LEU A 133 -7.49 1.11 17.58
C LEU A 133 -7.42 0.16 16.39
N CYS A 134 -8.48 0.17 15.58
CA CYS A 134 -8.51 -0.54 14.31
C CYS A 134 -8.23 0.42 13.16
N VAL A 135 -7.57 -0.04 12.10
CA VAL A 135 -7.38 0.73 10.86
C VAL A 135 -8.09 0.02 9.71
N LEU A 136 -8.91 0.75 8.97
CA LEU A 136 -9.51 0.29 7.73
C LEU A 136 -9.02 1.17 6.59
N GLY A 137 -8.44 0.56 5.56
CA GLY A 137 -7.94 1.30 4.41
C GLY A 137 -8.28 0.61 3.09
N THR A 138 -8.50 1.41 2.05
CA THR A 138 -8.78 0.92 0.69
C THR A 138 -7.70 1.45 -0.26
N HIS A 139 -7.25 0.69 -1.27
CA HIS A 139 -6.31 1.16 -2.30
C HIS A 139 -5.05 1.84 -1.69
N VAL A 140 -4.86 3.15 -1.91
CA VAL A 140 -3.78 3.90 -1.26
C VAL A 140 -3.96 3.94 0.25
N GLY A 141 -5.18 4.15 0.74
CA GLY A 141 -5.49 4.03 2.17
C GLY A 141 -5.19 2.65 2.73
N GLY A 142 -5.35 1.59 1.93
CA GLY A 142 -4.99 0.22 2.29
C GLY A 142 -3.47 0.04 2.41
N SER A 143 -2.72 0.64 1.48
CA SER A 143 -1.25 0.75 1.58
C SER A 143 -0.83 1.44 2.87
N LEU A 144 -1.43 2.60 3.16
CA LEU A 144 -1.15 3.37 4.38
C LEU A 144 -1.55 2.59 5.65
N ALA A 145 -2.65 1.82 5.61
CA ALA A 145 -3.06 0.96 6.72
C ALA A 145 -2.05 -0.16 6.99
N LEU A 146 -1.49 -0.78 5.94
CA LEU A 146 -0.44 -1.78 6.08
C LEU A 146 0.89 -1.17 6.54
N MET A 147 1.20 0.05 6.11
CA MET A 147 2.33 0.82 6.63
C MET A 147 2.18 1.01 8.15
N LEU A 148 1.02 1.48 8.63
CA LEU A 148 0.75 1.59 10.07
C LEU A 148 0.81 0.24 10.79
N ALA A 149 0.35 -0.86 10.16
CA ALA A 149 0.46 -2.19 10.77
C ALA A 149 1.91 -2.61 11.06
N LEU A 150 2.84 -2.18 10.19
CA LEU A 150 4.24 -2.57 10.20
C LEU A 150 5.11 -1.61 11.01
N THR A 151 4.71 -0.35 11.15
CA THR A 151 5.46 0.69 11.89
C THR A 151 4.87 0.99 13.26
N GLU A 152 3.55 0.90 13.41
CA GLU A 152 2.79 1.27 14.62
C GLU A 152 2.11 0.06 15.27
N ALA A 153 2.76 -1.11 15.20
CA ALA A 153 2.20 -2.39 15.64
C ALA A 153 1.80 -2.46 17.12
N GLN A 154 2.36 -1.60 17.97
CA GLN A 154 1.99 -1.51 19.39
C GLN A 154 0.73 -0.67 19.63
N THR A 155 0.46 0.30 18.75
CA THR A 155 -0.66 1.23 18.88
C THR A 155 -1.89 0.67 18.18
N VAL A 156 -1.69 0.01 17.04
CA VAL A 156 -2.76 -0.56 16.23
C VAL A 156 -3.07 -1.97 16.71
N SER A 157 -4.35 -2.25 16.99
CA SER A 157 -4.82 -3.57 17.42
C SER A 157 -5.14 -4.49 16.23
N ALA A 158 -5.72 -3.90 15.18
CA ALA A 158 -6.19 -4.64 14.01
C ALA A 158 -6.18 -3.77 12.74
N VAL A 159 -5.96 -4.40 11.58
CA VAL A 159 -5.97 -3.76 10.26
C VAL A 159 -6.81 -4.55 9.27
N ALA A 160 -7.65 -3.85 8.53
CA ALA A 160 -8.32 -4.33 7.34
C ALA A 160 -7.85 -3.49 6.13
N ALA A 161 -7.21 -4.12 5.15
CA ALA A 161 -6.72 -3.46 3.95
C ALA A 161 -7.43 -4.04 2.71
N ILE A 162 -8.18 -3.21 2.00
CA ILE A 162 -8.99 -3.59 0.84
C ILE A 162 -8.24 -3.18 -0.42
N GLU A 163 -7.93 -4.14 -1.28
CA GLU A 163 -7.21 -3.97 -2.55
C GLU A 163 -5.99 -3.02 -2.41
N PRO A 164 -5.09 -3.26 -1.43
CA PRO A 164 -4.02 -2.34 -1.13
C PRO A 164 -2.93 -2.35 -2.20
N VAL A 165 -2.35 -1.18 -2.51
CA VAL A 165 -1.10 -1.12 -3.27
C VAL A 165 0.06 -1.42 -2.34
N CYS A 166 0.72 -2.57 -2.50
CA CYS A 166 1.78 -3.01 -1.60
C CYS A 166 3.19 -2.80 -2.16
N ASP A 167 3.33 -2.75 -3.50
CA ASP A 167 4.63 -2.70 -4.18
C ASP A 167 4.61 -1.81 -5.43
N TRP A 168 4.84 -0.50 -5.27
CA TRP A 168 4.97 0.40 -6.42
C TRP A 168 6.26 0.14 -7.23
N ALA A 169 7.32 -0.30 -6.55
CA ALA A 169 8.58 -0.65 -7.20
C ALA A 169 8.40 -1.88 -8.10
N GLY A 170 7.59 -2.85 -7.70
CA GLY A 170 7.36 -4.11 -8.43
C GLY A 170 6.54 -4.02 -9.72
N LEU A 171 5.91 -2.88 -10.05
CA LEU A 171 5.02 -2.78 -11.22
C LEU A 171 5.68 -3.14 -12.55
N ASP A 172 6.99 -2.94 -12.68
CA ASP A 172 7.73 -3.24 -13.92
C ASP A 172 7.82 -4.74 -14.20
N GLU A 173 7.62 -5.60 -13.20
CA GLU A 173 7.62 -7.06 -13.36
C GLU A 173 6.43 -7.54 -14.21
N TYR A 174 5.36 -6.74 -14.24
CA TYR A 174 4.18 -6.97 -15.06
C TYR A 174 4.34 -6.43 -16.48
N CYS A 175 5.42 -5.72 -16.81
CA CYS A 175 5.70 -5.19 -18.13
C CYS A 175 6.62 -6.11 -18.95
N THR A 176 6.59 -5.97 -20.28
CA THR A 176 7.58 -6.58 -21.18
C THR A 176 8.76 -5.63 -21.40
N ALA A 177 9.98 -6.16 -21.49
CA ALA A 177 11.13 -5.39 -21.95
C ALA A 177 11.18 -5.43 -23.49
N ILE A 178 11.60 -4.33 -24.12
CA ILE A 178 11.97 -4.36 -25.55
C ILE A 178 13.24 -5.20 -25.66
N ALA A 179 13.11 -6.47 -26.03
CA ALA A 179 14.26 -7.26 -26.48
C ALA A 179 14.64 -6.79 -27.90
N PRO A 180 15.93 -6.55 -28.19
CA PRO A 180 16.37 -6.28 -29.56
C PRO A 180 16.08 -7.51 -30.42
N ALA A 181 15.18 -7.35 -31.39
CA ALA A 181 14.84 -8.30 -32.45
C ALA A 181 14.57 -9.76 -32.01
N GLU A 182 13.44 -10.02 -31.35
CA GLU A 182 12.94 -11.40 -31.19
C GLU A 182 12.46 -11.96 -32.56
N THR A 183 12.85 -13.19 -32.87
CA THR A 183 12.40 -13.90 -34.07
C THR A 183 10.89 -14.22 -34.01
N PRO A 184 10.19 -14.30 -35.15
CA PRO A 184 8.73 -14.55 -35.21
C PRO A 184 8.27 -15.80 -34.43
N THR A 185 9.16 -16.77 -34.26
CA THR A 185 8.92 -18.04 -33.57
C THR A 185 8.85 -17.93 -32.04
N GLU A 186 9.49 -16.94 -31.42
CA GLU A 186 9.37 -16.71 -29.96
C GLU A 186 8.07 -15.98 -29.60
N ARG A 187 7.59 -15.09 -30.49
CA ARG A 187 6.30 -14.39 -30.36
C ARG A 187 5.11 -15.36 -30.28
N GLN A 188 5.17 -16.52 -30.93
CA GLN A 188 4.08 -17.51 -30.94
C GLN A 188 4.03 -18.38 -29.67
N ARG A 189 5.16 -18.59 -28.97
CA ARG A 189 5.23 -19.40 -27.74
C ARG A 189 4.83 -18.64 -26.48
N ARG A 190 4.99 -17.31 -26.47
CA ARG A 190 4.41 -16.44 -25.46
C ARG A 190 2.93 -16.22 -25.82
N GLY A 191 2.08 -17.17 -25.42
CA GLY A 191 0.62 -17.05 -25.60
C GLY A 191 0.12 -15.65 -25.20
N ARG A 192 -1.01 -15.22 -25.79
CA ARG A 192 -1.66 -13.90 -25.61
C ARG A 192 -1.83 -13.55 -24.11
N PHE A 193 -0.76 -13.11 -23.46
CA PHE A 193 -0.78 -12.73 -22.06
C PHE A 193 -1.24 -11.29 -22.01
N ILE A 194 -2.55 -11.12 -21.84
CA ILE A 194 -3.18 -9.83 -21.65
C ILE A 194 -2.68 -9.28 -20.31
N ALA A 195 -2.28 -8.01 -20.27
CA ALA A 195 -1.91 -7.39 -18.99
C ALA A 195 -3.11 -7.42 -18.02
N PRO A 196 -2.85 -7.56 -16.71
CA PRO A 196 -3.90 -7.35 -15.72
C PRO A 196 -4.60 -5.99 -15.93
N PRO A 197 -5.92 -5.92 -15.79
CA PRO A 197 -6.72 -4.75 -16.20
C PRO A 197 -6.35 -3.47 -15.43
N ASP A 198 -5.88 -3.62 -14.19
CA ASP A 198 -5.48 -2.53 -13.29
C ASP A 198 -4.02 -2.09 -13.46
N LEU A 199 -3.21 -2.79 -14.27
CA LEU A 199 -1.79 -2.45 -14.44
C LEU A 199 -1.57 -1.07 -15.05
N VAL A 200 -2.26 -0.74 -16.14
CA VAL A 200 -2.07 0.55 -16.82
C VAL A 200 -2.47 1.73 -15.91
N PRO A 201 -3.65 1.71 -15.24
CA PRO A 201 -3.98 2.72 -14.24
C PRO A 201 -2.92 2.86 -13.12
N LEU A 202 -2.36 1.74 -12.65
CA LEU A 202 -1.31 1.78 -11.60
C LEU A 202 -0.01 2.40 -12.11
N LEU A 203 0.40 2.12 -13.36
CA LEU A 203 1.57 2.74 -13.97
C LEU A 203 1.39 4.27 -14.11
N GLN A 204 0.23 4.70 -14.61
CA GLN A 204 -0.13 6.12 -14.71
C GLN A 204 -0.18 6.80 -13.34
N ALA A 205 -0.74 6.11 -12.34
CA ALA A 205 -0.75 6.61 -10.98
C ALA A 205 0.67 6.75 -10.42
N ARG A 206 1.55 5.78 -10.63
CA ARG A 206 2.94 5.90 -10.16
C ARG A 206 3.66 7.11 -10.77
N GLU A 207 3.43 7.40 -12.04
CA GLU A 207 4.00 8.59 -12.70
C GLU A 207 3.46 9.91 -12.11
N THR A 208 2.17 9.93 -11.74
CA THR A 208 1.52 11.16 -11.24
C THR A 208 1.71 11.38 -9.73
N LEU A 209 1.82 10.32 -8.94
CA LEU A 209 1.85 10.38 -7.47
C LEU A 209 3.26 10.51 -6.88
N PHE A 210 4.30 10.28 -7.68
CA PHE A 210 5.69 10.31 -7.26
C PHE A 210 6.49 11.29 -8.13
N ASP A 211 7.35 12.11 -7.52
CA ASP A 211 8.23 13.03 -8.25
C ASP A 211 9.50 12.35 -8.75
N THR A 212 10.02 11.40 -7.97
CA THR A 212 11.27 10.71 -8.27
C THR A 212 11.15 9.21 -8.01
N PRO A 213 11.97 8.38 -8.67
CA PRO A 213 11.97 6.93 -8.45
C PRO A 213 12.19 6.49 -7.01
N GLU A 214 13.05 7.18 -6.27
CA GLU A 214 13.37 6.87 -4.87
C GLU A 214 12.10 6.85 -4.00
N ARG A 215 11.12 7.73 -4.31
CA ARG A 215 9.91 7.87 -3.51
C ARG A 215 8.99 6.67 -3.58
N TYR A 216 8.96 5.91 -4.69
CA TYR A 216 8.17 4.68 -4.77
C TYR A 216 8.96 3.43 -4.36
N PHE A 217 10.26 3.56 -4.14
CA PHE A 217 11.12 2.59 -3.44
C PHE A 217 11.18 2.81 -1.92
N ASP A 218 10.51 3.85 -1.42
CA ASP A 218 10.32 4.09 0.00
C ASP A 218 9.41 3.01 0.61
N ALA A 219 9.83 2.39 1.71
CA ALA A 219 9.05 1.37 2.41
C ALA A 219 7.72 1.90 2.97
N PHE A 220 7.63 3.20 3.28
CA PHE A 220 6.37 3.80 3.73
C PHE A 220 5.34 3.95 2.59
N ALA A 221 5.80 4.05 1.33
CA ALA A 221 4.93 4.08 0.16
C ALA A 221 4.66 2.68 -0.42
N SER A 222 5.63 1.78 -0.31
CA SER A 222 5.58 0.37 -0.73
C SER A 222 5.79 -0.54 0.49
N PRO A 223 4.75 -0.79 1.32
CA PRO A 223 4.88 -1.48 2.61
C PRO A 223 5.52 -2.86 2.56
N ILE A 224 5.48 -3.54 1.40
CA ILE A 224 6.16 -4.83 1.23
C ILE A 224 7.68 -4.72 1.45
N LEU A 225 8.25 -3.53 1.27
CA LEU A 225 9.69 -3.29 1.39
C LEU A 225 10.19 -3.28 2.84
N PHE A 226 9.29 -3.21 3.84
CA PHE A 226 9.65 -3.50 5.23
C PHE A 226 10.01 -4.99 5.43
N LEU A 227 9.54 -5.87 4.52
CA LEU A 227 9.59 -7.33 4.69
C LEU A 227 10.47 -8.02 3.65
N ARG A 228 10.83 -7.32 2.57
CA ARG A 228 11.78 -7.82 1.57
C ARG A 228 12.44 -6.70 0.79
N SER A 229 13.61 -6.99 0.23
CA SER A 229 14.25 -6.10 -0.76
C SER A 229 13.38 -5.97 -2.03
N PRO A 230 13.50 -4.86 -2.78
CA PRO A 230 12.81 -4.69 -4.07
C PRO A 230 13.32 -5.65 -5.17
N GLY A 231 14.50 -6.26 -5.00
CA GLY A 231 15.09 -7.16 -6.01
C GLY A 231 15.69 -6.43 -7.22
N LYS A 232 15.76 -5.10 -7.18
CA LYS A 232 16.37 -4.25 -8.21
C LYS A 232 16.83 -2.91 -7.61
N GLY A 233 17.76 -2.25 -8.29
CA GLY A 233 18.16 -0.89 -7.95
C GLY A 233 17.08 0.14 -8.27
N VAL A 234 17.16 1.30 -7.61
CA VAL A 234 16.31 2.46 -7.93
C VAL A 234 16.71 2.99 -9.32
N PRO A 235 15.77 3.11 -10.28
CA PRO A 235 16.04 3.73 -11.57
C PRO A 235 16.47 5.19 -11.40
N ARG A 236 17.42 5.66 -12.23
CA ARG A 236 17.88 7.06 -12.21
C ARG A 236 16.85 8.06 -12.70
N SER A 237 15.92 7.60 -13.53
CA SER A 237 14.83 8.40 -14.09
C SER A 237 13.52 7.61 -14.05
N THR A 238 12.40 8.33 -14.03
CA THR A 238 11.07 7.72 -14.05
C THR A 238 10.91 6.90 -15.33
N PRO A 239 10.66 5.59 -15.23
CA PRO A 239 10.59 4.76 -16.42
C PRO A 239 9.32 5.08 -17.24
N ARG A 240 9.43 4.95 -18.56
CA ARG A 240 8.34 5.20 -19.51
C ARG A 240 7.80 3.90 -20.08
N TYR A 241 6.50 3.89 -20.38
CA TYR A 241 5.79 2.70 -20.86
C TYR A 241 5.08 2.99 -22.18
N MET A 242 5.15 2.05 -23.10
CA MET A 242 4.27 2.03 -24.26
C MET A 242 3.02 1.21 -23.90
N THR A 243 1.85 1.84 -24.01
CA THR A 243 0.55 1.27 -23.66
C THR A 243 -0.45 1.60 -24.78
N GLY A 244 -1.43 0.74 -25.03
CA GLY A 244 -2.43 0.98 -26.06
C GLY A 244 -2.95 -0.32 -26.66
N ALA A 245 -3.84 -0.24 -27.64
CA ALA A 245 -4.36 -1.42 -28.34
C ALA A 245 -3.23 -2.19 -29.07
N GLU A 246 -2.19 -1.46 -29.49
CA GLU A 246 -0.99 -1.99 -30.11
C GLU A 246 0.00 -2.64 -29.12
N TYR A 247 -0.19 -2.41 -27.81
CA TYR A 247 0.59 -3.01 -26.72
C TYR A 247 -0.33 -3.69 -25.68
N PRO A 248 -0.85 -4.90 -25.95
CA PRO A 248 -1.71 -5.66 -25.02
C PRO A 248 -1.08 -5.90 -23.63
N ARG A 249 0.25 -5.82 -23.56
CA ARG A 249 1.02 -5.78 -22.33
C ARG A 249 1.94 -4.56 -22.39
N PRO A 250 1.93 -3.68 -21.37
CA PRO A 250 2.78 -2.50 -21.32
C PRO A 250 4.25 -2.86 -21.53
N VAL A 251 4.90 -2.10 -22.41
CA VAL A 251 6.30 -2.30 -22.78
C VAL A 251 7.16 -1.23 -22.13
N LEU A 252 8.17 -1.62 -21.36
CA LEU A 252 9.13 -0.71 -20.75
C LEU A 252 10.07 -0.14 -21.81
N VAL A 253 10.12 1.20 -21.92
CA VAL A 253 11.01 1.91 -22.84
C VAL A 253 12.42 1.96 -22.24
N PRO A 254 13.47 1.51 -22.97
CA PRO A 254 14.84 1.58 -22.49
C PRO A 254 15.28 3.02 -22.20
N PRO A 255 16.09 3.25 -21.16
CA PRO A 255 16.63 4.57 -20.89
C PRO A 255 17.59 5.03 -22.02
N PRO A 256 17.75 6.35 -22.22
CA PRO A 256 18.71 6.92 -23.18
C PRO A 256 20.14 6.43 -22.94
N GLN A 257 20.96 6.33 -23.99
CA GLN A 257 22.34 5.78 -23.91
C GLN A 257 23.22 6.44 -22.85
N ALA A 258 23.07 7.76 -22.61
CA ALA A 258 23.84 8.49 -21.60
C ALA A 258 23.67 7.92 -20.18
N ASP A 259 22.48 7.42 -19.85
CA ASP A 259 22.19 6.83 -18.53
C ASP A 259 22.68 5.37 -18.43
N ARG A 260 22.89 4.69 -19.57
CA ARG A 260 23.26 3.26 -19.62
C ARG A 260 24.70 2.98 -19.20
N HIS A 261 25.63 3.86 -19.56
CA HIS A 261 27.07 3.67 -19.29
C HIS A 261 27.41 3.69 -17.79
N GLN A 262 26.56 4.32 -16.98
CA GLN A 262 26.83 4.59 -15.58
C GLN A 262 26.19 3.53 -14.65
N ASP A 263 25.16 2.81 -15.11
CA ASP A 263 24.57 1.65 -14.41
C ASP A 263 25.51 0.43 -14.37
N LEU A 264 26.44 0.32 -15.32
CA LEU A 264 27.49 -0.70 -15.34
C LEU A 264 28.52 -0.48 -14.23
N GLN A 265 28.83 0.77 -13.89
CA GLN A 265 29.80 1.12 -12.84
C GLN A 265 29.25 0.94 -11.42
N THR A 266 27.96 1.21 -11.18
CA THR A 266 27.37 1.12 -9.84
C THR A 266 27.00 -0.31 -9.42
N ASN A 267 26.89 -1.25 -10.37
CA ASN A 267 26.57 -2.66 -10.08
C ASN A 267 27.81 -3.53 -9.82
N HIS A 268 29.01 -3.04 -10.12
CA HIS A 268 30.29 -3.67 -9.77
C HIS A 268 30.89 -3.01 -8.52
N MET A 269 30.46 -3.44 -7.34
CA MET A 269 31.35 -3.39 -6.17
C MET A 269 32.10 -4.73 -6.15
N PRO A 270 33.42 -4.76 -6.32
CA PRO A 270 34.18 -5.98 -6.15
C PRO A 270 34.19 -6.31 -4.66
N GLU A 271 33.67 -7.47 -4.28
CA GLU A 271 34.04 -8.10 -3.02
C GLU A 271 35.49 -8.57 -3.17
N ASP A 272 36.36 -8.13 -2.25
CA ASP A 272 37.78 -8.49 -2.25
C ASP A 272 37.98 -10.01 -2.28
N LEU A 273 38.78 -10.50 -3.24
CA LEU A 273 39.89 -11.46 -3.09
C LEU A 273 40.29 -12.07 -4.46
N ASP A 274 41.54 -11.77 -4.85
CA ASP A 274 42.53 -12.57 -5.57
C ASP A 274 42.12 -13.44 -6.79
N GLY A 275 42.65 -13.09 -7.97
CA GLY A 275 42.90 -14.09 -9.03
C GLY A 275 42.69 -13.63 -10.48
N GLU A 276 43.81 -13.43 -11.17
CA GLU A 276 44.05 -13.54 -12.62
C GLU A 276 43.19 -12.76 -13.64
N ILE A 277 43.90 -11.93 -14.41
CA ILE A 277 43.44 -11.19 -15.59
C ILE A 277 43.06 -12.20 -16.69
N GLY A 278 41.77 -12.44 -16.85
CA GLY A 278 41.18 -13.10 -18.01
C GLY A 278 40.43 -12.09 -18.88
N ALA A 279 41.06 -11.59 -19.93
CA ALA A 279 40.38 -10.82 -20.96
C ALA A 279 39.46 -11.76 -21.76
N SER A 280 38.14 -11.60 -21.64
CA SER A 280 37.20 -12.23 -22.57
C SER A 280 35.90 -11.42 -22.75
N SER A 281 35.76 -10.94 -23.99
CA SER A 281 34.53 -10.70 -24.76
C SER A 281 33.46 -9.75 -24.20
N GLU A 282 33.48 -8.53 -24.76
CA GLU A 282 32.37 -7.58 -24.85
C GLU A 282 31.16 -8.19 -25.57
N GLN A 283 30.31 -8.92 -24.86
CA GLN A 283 29.00 -9.33 -25.37
C GLN A 283 28.12 -9.88 -24.24
N ASP A 284 27.94 -9.12 -23.15
CA ASP A 284 26.94 -9.48 -22.14
C ASP A 284 25.86 -8.40 -22.03
N SER A 285 24.62 -8.86 -22.12
CA SER A 285 23.47 -8.06 -22.51
C SER A 285 23.04 -7.10 -21.41
N GLU A 286 22.75 -5.87 -21.82
CA GLU A 286 22.14 -4.73 -21.10
C GLU A 286 20.86 -5.11 -20.30
N ARG A 287 20.98 -5.88 -19.22
CA ARG A 287 19.86 -6.21 -18.32
C ARG A 287 20.09 -5.51 -17.00
N ILE A 288 19.14 -4.67 -16.57
CA ILE A 288 18.96 -4.30 -15.16
C ILE A 288 19.07 -5.60 -14.38
N THR A 289 20.15 -5.77 -13.62
CA THR A 289 20.48 -7.05 -12.99
C THR A 289 19.41 -7.32 -11.93
N ARG A 290 18.39 -8.10 -12.29
CA ARG A 290 17.34 -8.53 -11.37
C ARG A 290 18.01 -9.38 -10.30
N ARG A 291 18.07 -8.86 -9.08
CA ARG A 291 18.58 -9.59 -7.92
C ARG A 291 17.43 -10.37 -7.29
N ARG A 292 17.77 -11.45 -6.59
CA ARG A 292 16.77 -12.21 -5.84
C ARG A 292 16.19 -11.30 -4.75
N LYS A 293 14.86 -11.26 -4.64
CA LYS A 293 14.17 -10.59 -3.54
C LYS A 293 14.52 -11.30 -2.22
N ALA A 294 15.35 -10.67 -1.40
CA ALA A 294 15.74 -11.17 -0.08
C ALA A 294 14.65 -10.83 0.96
N LEU A 295 14.27 -11.81 1.78
CA LEU A 295 13.33 -11.60 2.89
C LEU A 295 14.07 -10.90 4.03
N SER A 296 13.43 -9.88 4.62
CA SER A 296 13.90 -9.16 5.80
C SER A 296 13.17 -9.68 7.03
N ARG A 297 13.85 -9.79 8.17
CA ARG A 297 13.20 -10.08 9.46
C ARG A 297 12.48 -8.83 9.95
N TRP A 298 11.29 -9.01 10.51
CA TRP A 298 10.54 -7.94 11.15
C TRP A 298 10.45 -8.19 12.67
N PRO A 299 10.53 -7.13 13.52
CA PRO A 299 10.75 -5.73 13.15
C PRO A 299 12.19 -5.46 12.65
N PRO A 300 12.40 -4.48 11.75
CA PRO A 300 13.73 -4.07 11.31
C PRO A 300 14.51 -3.45 12.48
N TYR A 301 15.85 -3.49 12.40
CA TYR A 301 16.73 -2.83 13.38
C TYR A 301 16.39 -1.34 13.51
N GLY A 302 16.23 -0.86 14.75
CA GLY A 302 15.85 0.52 15.05
C GLY A 302 14.35 0.75 15.17
N LEU A 303 13.50 -0.22 14.80
CA LEU A 303 12.07 -0.22 15.08
C LEU A 303 11.77 -1.04 16.35
N ASP A 304 12.48 -0.70 17.42
CA ASP A 304 12.51 -1.49 18.65
C ASP A 304 11.60 -0.88 19.73
N TYR A 305 10.82 0.14 19.38
CA TYR A 305 9.80 0.78 20.23
C TYR A 305 10.31 1.20 21.63
N GLY A 306 11.54 1.70 21.71
CA GLY A 306 12.13 2.14 22.98
C GLY A 306 12.56 1.01 23.91
N LEU A 307 12.51 -0.26 23.47
CA LEU A 307 13.06 -1.40 24.21
C LEU A 307 14.60 -1.37 24.31
N GLU A 308 15.26 -0.47 23.57
CA GLU A 308 16.72 -0.29 23.52
C GLU A 308 17.31 0.64 24.60
N GLN A 309 16.55 1.06 25.61
CA GLN A 309 17.15 1.80 26.73
C GLN A 309 18.07 0.93 27.63
N ALA A 310 18.24 -0.35 27.30
CA ALA A 310 19.22 -1.24 27.90
C ALA A 310 20.37 -1.52 26.92
N THR A 311 21.34 -0.61 26.91
CA THR A 311 22.62 -0.74 26.22
C THR A 311 23.32 -2.06 26.58
N TYR A 312 23.77 -2.82 25.57
CA TYR A 312 24.71 -3.94 25.68
C TYR A 312 24.34 -5.10 26.61
N SER A 313 23.14 -5.66 26.49
CA SER A 313 22.88 -7.03 26.97
C SER A 313 22.89 -8.02 25.81
N PRO A 314 23.64 -9.14 25.87
CA PRO A 314 23.58 -10.22 24.87
C PRO A 314 22.19 -10.90 24.81
N HIS A 315 21.24 -10.50 25.66
CA HIS A 315 19.85 -10.93 25.64
C HIS A 315 18.89 -9.87 25.07
N ALA A 316 19.38 -8.69 24.66
CA ALA A 316 18.54 -7.62 24.08
C ALA A 316 17.88 -8.01 22.76
N GLY A 317 18.51 -8.90 21.98
CA GLY A 317 17.91 -9.45 20.74
C GLY A 317 16.62 -10.25 20.97
N ILE A 318 16.36 -10.70 22.21
CA ILE A 318 15.19 -11.53 22.56
C ILE A 318 13.92 -10.67 22.68
N ARG A 319 14.03 -9.43 23.16
CA ARG A 319 12.85 -8.56 23.37
C ARG A 319 12.22 -8.04 22.09
N ARG A 320 12.99 -7.95 20.99
CA ARG A 320 12.44 -7.59 19.67
C ARG A 320 11.44 -8.62 19.15
N LEU A 321 11.57 -9.88 19.58
CA LEU A 321 10.62 -10.94 19.27
C LEU A 321 9.30 -10.80 20.05
N GLU A 322 9.24 -9.93 21.07
CA GLU A 322 8.01 -9.67 21.84
C GLU A 322 7.03 -8.78 21.07
N VAL A 323 7.51 -8.01 20.09
CA VAL A 323 6.63 -7.22 19.22
C VAL A 323 5.89 -8.17 18.29
N THR A 324 4.56 -8.19 18.42
CA THR A 324 3.68 -8.95 17.54
C THR A 324 2.93 -8.01 16.62
N LEU A 325 2.75 -8.40 15.36
CA LEU A 325 1.87 -7.67 14.46
C LEU A 325 0.43 -7.60 15.00
N PRO A 326 -0.31 -6.52 14.67
CA PRO A 326 -1.77 -6.51 14.81
C PRO A 326 -2.41 -7.66 14.04
N ARG A 327 -3.71 -7.90 14.28
CA ARG A 327 -4.47 -8.80 13.40
C ARG A 327 -4.66 -8.12 12.06
N VAL A 328 -4.14 -8.70 10.99
CA VAL A 328 -4.16 -8.11 9.64
C VAL A 328 -5.04 -8.95 8.73
N ARG A 329 -6.01 -8.32 8.10
CA ARG A 329 -6.82 -8.91 7.04
C ARG A 329 -6.66 -8.11 5.75
N ILE A 330 -6.26 -8.77 4.68
CA ILE A 330 -6.13 -8.17 3.35
C ILE A 330 -7.24 -8.74 2.47
N TYR A 331 -7.99 -7.89 1.78
CA TYR A 331 -9.14 -8.27 0.97
C TYR A 331 -8.90 -7.97 -0.51
N THR A 332 -9.28 -8.90 -1.40
CA THR A 332 -9.08 -8.78 -2.86
C THR A 332 -10.36 -9.12 -3.63
N GLY A 333 -10.69 -8.34 -4.66
CA GLY A 333 -11.81 -8.61 -5.56
C GLY A 333 -11.39 -9.53 -6.71
N SER A 334 -11.23 -10.84 -6.45
CA SER A 334 -11.04 -11.81 -7.53
C SER A 334 -11.87 -13.06 -7.29
N ASN A 335 -12.66 -13.44 -8.28
CA ASN A 335 -13.71 -14.47 -8.17
C ASN A 335 -13.16 -15.91 -8.05
N GLU A 336 -11.86 -16.13 -8.23
CA GLU A 336 -11.26 -17.46 -8.22
C GLU A 336 -10.05 -17.51 -7.29
N LEU A 337 -10.15 -18.32 -6.23
CA LEU A 337 -8.95 -18.82 -5.54
C LEU A 337 -8.12 -19.54 -6.61
N PRO A 338 -6.81 -19.29 -6.76
CA PRO A 338 -6.01 -19.85 -7.84
C PRO A 338 -5.72 -21.33 -7.55
N ARG A 339 -6.74 -22.19 -7.68
CA ARG A 339 -6.55 -23.65 -7.78
C ARG A 339 -6.07 -24.04 -9.17
N ASP A 340 -6.33 -23.21 -10.19
CA ASP A 340 -5.95 -23.47 -11.58
C ASP A 340 -4.96 -22.45 -12.15
N LYS A 341 -3.99 -22.95 -12.92
CA LYS A 341 -2.99 -22.13 -13.64
C LYS A 341 -3.60 -21.12 -14.63
N LYS A 342 -4.86 -21.31 -15.04
CA LYS A 342 -5.64 -20.39 -15.90
C LYS A 342 -6.20 -19.18 -15.14
N ALA A 343 -6.41 -19.26 -13.82
CA ALA A 343 -6.93 -18.13 -13.03
C ALA A 343 -5.88 -17.01 -12.85
N ARG A 344 -4.58 -17.34 -12.87
CA ARG A 344 -3.50 -16.33 -12.78
C ARG A 344 -3.44 -15.36 -13.96
N THR A 345 -4.05 -15.68 -15.09
CA THR A 345 -4.09 -14.76 -16.25
C THR A 345 -5.18 -13.70 -16.16
N THR A 346 -6.12 -13.81 -15.22
CA THR A 346 -7.24 -12.87 -15.04
C THR A 346 -7.18 -12.12 -13.70
N SER A 347 -6.24 -12.46 -12.81
CA SER A 347 -6.07 -11.77 -11.52
C SER A 347 -5.47 -10.37 -11.68
N THR A 348 -6.03 -9.39 -10.98
CA THR A 348 -5.52 -8.01 -10.89
C THR A 348 -4.10 -7.96 -10.30
N VAL A 349 -3.36 -6.88 -10.56
CA VAL A 349 -2.07 -6.61 -9.90
C VAL A 349 -2.28 -6.47 -8.40
N LEU A 350 -3.33 -5.78 -7.96
CA LEU A 350 -3.62 -5.60 -6.54
C LEU A 350 -3.87 -6.92 -5.82
N ALA A 351 -4.59 -7.86 -6.44
CA ALA A 351 -4.79 -9.20 -5.87
C ALA A 351 -3.47 -9.97 -5.73
N GLN A 352 -2.62 -9.92 -6.75
CA GLN A 352 -1.29 -10.57 -6.72
C GLN A 352 -0.38 -9.94 -5.66
N GLN A 353 -0.40 -8.61 -5.52
CA GLN A 353 0.35 -7.91 -4.47
C GLN A 353 -0.14 -8.26 -3.07
N ALA A 354 -1.45 -8.38 -2.87
CA ALA A 354 -2.04 -8.78 -1.61
C ALA A 354 -1.66 -10.22 -1.20
N GLU A 355 -1.72 -11.17 -2.14
CA GLU A 355 -1.25 -12.55 -1.92
C GLU A 355 0.22 -12.58 -1.52
N GLU A 356 1.05 -11.83 -2.25
CA GLU A 356 2.47 -11.73 -1.95
C GLU A 356 2.70 -11.14 -0.55
N MET A 357 2.01 -10.05 -0.22
CA MET A 357 2.10 -9.36 1.06
C MET A 357 1.75 -10.29 2.24
N VAL A 358 0.64 -11.03 2.16
CA VAL A 358 0.27 -12.02 3.18
C VAL A 358 1.37 -13.07 3.31
N SER A 359 1.89 -13.58 2.19
CA SER A 359 2.97 -14.57 2.19
C SER A 359 4.26 -14.07 2.83
N VAL A 360 4.67 -12.83 2.55
CA VAL A 360 5.89 -12.26 3.17
C VAL A 360 5.67 -11.89 4.63
N MET A 361 4.52 -11.34 5.02
CA MET A 361 4.21 -11.05 6.43
C MET A 361 4.27 -12.31 7.30
N ARG A 362 3.66 -13.41 6.84
CA ARG A 362 3.68 -14.70 7.55
C ARG A 362 5.10 -15.24 7.75
N ARG A 363 5.98 -15.07 6.76
CA ARG A 363 7.37 -15.56 6.80
C ARG A 363 8.32 -14.63 7.56
N ALA A 364 8.17 -13.32 7.41
CA ALA A 364 9.06 -12.30 7.96
C ALA A 364 8.78 -11.98 9.43
N CYS A 365 7.50 -11.90 9.81
CA CYS A 365 7.09 -11.41 11.12
C CYS A 365 6.91 -12.52 12.16
N PHE A 366 6.79 -13.79 11.74
CA PHE A 366 6.55 -14.92 12.64
C PHE A 366 7.57 -16.04 12.46
N PHE A 367 8.77 -15.69 12.01
CA PHE A 367 9.87 -16.64 11.92
C PHE A 367 10.16 -17.27 13.29
N GLY A 368 10.18 -18.61 13.36
CA GLY A 368 10.46 -19.35 14.58
C GLY A 368 9.30 -19.43 15.58
N ARG A 369 8.11 -18.94 15.23
CA ARG A 369 6.87 -19.16 15.99
C ARG A 369 6.21 -20.50 15.61
N GLU A 370 5.24 -20.92 16.41
CA GLU A 370 4.46 -22.14 16.15
C GLU A 370 3.77 -22.09 14.78
N LYS A 371 3.68 -23.27 14.14
CA LYS A 371 3.01 -23.42 12.85
C LYS A 371 1.54 -22.98 12.99
N GLY A 372 1.09 -22.08 12.11
CA GLY A 372 -0.27 -21.55 12.11
C GLY A 372 -0.43 -20.22 12.82
N PHE A 373 0.52 -19.77 13.65
CA PHE A 373 0.42 -18.48 14.34
C PHE A 373 0.34 -17.30 13.35
N GLY A 374 1.19 -17.33 12.31
CA GLY A 374 1.13 -16.33 11.24
C GLY A 374 -0.15 -16.41 10.41
N ASP A 375 -0.72 -17.61 10.23
CA ASP A 375 -1.97 -17.81 9.48
C ASP A 375 -3.19 -17.28 10.25
N GLU A 376 -3.17 -17.34 11.58
CA GLU A 376 -4.19 -16.75 12.44
C GLU A 376 -4.09 -15.21 12.47
N ARG A 377 -2.87 -14.69 12.51
CA ARG A 377 -2.62 -13.24 12.62
C ARG A 377 -2.79 -12.48 11.31
N VAL A 378 -2.45 -13.10 10.18
CA VAL A 378 -2.49 -12.46 8.85
C VAL A 378 -3.32 -13.31 7.90
N GLN A 379 -4.45 -12.77 7.45
CA GLN A 379 -5.42 -13.49 6.63
C GLN A 379 -5.65 -12.78 5.29
N LEU A 380 -5.88 -13.57 4.24
CA LEU A 380 -6.38 -13.11 2.95
C LEU A 380 -7.88 -13.45 2.88
N GLY A 381 -8.70 -12.48 2.50
CA GLY A 381 -10.14 -12.62 2.34
C GLY A 381 -10.63 -12.06 1.02
N ARG A 382 -11.90 -12.27 0.72
CA ARG A 382 -12.55 -11.71 -0.47
C ARG A 382 -13.23 -10.39 -0.15
N VAL A 383 -13.26 -9.48 -1.11
CA VAL A 383 -13.95 -8.19 -0.92
C VAL A 383 -15.44 -8.38 -0.65
N GLU A 384 -16.04 -9.43 -1.22
CA GLU A 384 -17.42 -9.84 -0.94
C GLU A 384 -17.63 -10.22 0.53
N ASP A 385 -16.61 -10.78 1.20
CA ASP A 385 -16.67 -11.08 2.63
C ASP A 385 -16.76 -9.80 3.47
N VAL A 386 -16.31 -8.65 2.95
CA VAL A 386 -16.50 -7.34 3.58
C VAL A 386 -17.95 -6.90 3.47
N ALA A 387 -18.63 -7.24 2.37
CA ALA A 387 -20.03 -6.93 2.07
C ALA A 387 -21.00 -7.84 2.81
N GLU A 388 -20.75 -9.15 2.83
CA GLU A 388 -21.50 -10.09 3.66
C GLU A 388 -21.25 -9.81 5.15
N ALA A 389 -20.04 -9.35 5.51
CA ALA A 389 -19.75 -8.78 6.84
C ALA A 389 -20.21 -7.33 7.04
N ALA A 390 -20.91 -6.70 6.08
CA ALA A 390 -21.83 -5.60 6.42
C ALA A 390 -22.98 -6.13 7.29
N GLY A 391 -23.18 -7.47 7.33
CA GLY A 391 -23.62 -8.20 8.50
C GLY A 391 -22.50 -8.38 9.54
N CYS A 392 -22.03 -7.26 10.12
CA CYS A 392 -21.21 -7.03 11.32
C CYS A 392 -20.01 -7.94 11.69
N HIS A 393 -19.85 -9.19 11.26
CA HIS A 393 -19.06 -10.16 12.04
C HIS A 393 -17.53 -10.01 11.90
N ALA A 394 -17.00 -9.69 10.72
CA ALA A 394 -15.55 -9.60 10.53
C ALA A 394 -14.94 -8.35 11.21
N LEU A 395 -15.60 -7.19 11.12
CA LEU A 395 -15.16 -5.95 11.77
C LEU A 395 -15.54 -5.91 13.26
N TYR A 396 -16.66 -6.52 13.66
CA TYR A 396 -16.99 -6.77 15.07
C TYR A 396 -15.95 -7.69 15.73
N GLN A 397 -15.51 -8.76 15.04
CA GLN A 397 -14.40 -9.58 15.53
C GLN A 397 -13.08 -8.80 15.63
N LEU A 398 -12.83 -7.82 14.76
CA LEU A 398 -11.63 -6.98 14.87
C LEU A 398 -11.72 -5.98 16.03
N SER A 399 -12.93 -5.53 16.40
CA SER A 399 -13.18 -4.61 17.51
C SER A 399 -13.54 -5.25 18.86
N HIS A 400 -13.73 -6.57 18.91
CA HIS A 400 -14.09 -7.32 20.13
C HIS A 400 -13.15 -8.50 20.41
N ALA A 401 -12.13 -8.72 19.58
CA ALA A 401 -11.07 -9.65 19.91
C ALA A 401 -10.24 -9.09 21.07
N SER A 402 -10.36 -9.71 22.24
CA SER A 402 -9.43 -9.54 23.37
C SER A 402 -8.14 -10.30 23.12
#